data_AF-A0A836RNZ1-F1
#
_entry.id   AF-A0A836RNZ1-F1
#
_cell.length_a   1.000
_cell.length_b   1.000
_cell.length_c   1.000
_cell.angle_alpha   90.00
_cell.angle_beta   90.00
_cell.angle_gamma   90.00
#
_symmetry.space_group_name_H-M   'P 1'
#
loop_
_entity.id
_entity.type
_entity.pdbx_description
1 polymer ?
#
loop_
_entity_poly.entity_id
_entity_poly.type
_entity_poly.pdbx_seq_one_letter_code
_entity_poly.pdbx_strand_id
1 'polypeptide(L)'
;MVLSIFLAVTGISLTRWIDPLGRGPVDFKTWSSVHKSYNTKVTTILTTNKGRGLVDVVVNGGIYIEIKDEITRFISDLTSEGYQVQLDTTTNITAPALRDHLGSLPGLEGAILVGEMPLAWFEDDEFGSWEEFPIDLYFADLDG
;
A
#
# COMPACT_ATOMS: atom_id res chain seq x y z
N MET A 1 -15.57 -38.47 7.05
CA MET A 1 -16.03 -37.99 5.73
C MET A 1 -17.25 -37.11 5.97
N VAL A 2 -17.04 -35.80 6.14
CA VAL A 2 -18.14 -34.85 6.37
C VAL A 2 -18.55 -34.32 5.00
N LEU A 3 -19.79 -34.58 4.63
CA LEU A 3 -20.38 -34.14 3.37
C LEU A 3 -20.85 -32.69 3.56
N SER A 4 -20.05 -31.72 3.11
CA SER A 4 -20.47 -30.32 3.07
C SER A 4 -21.49 -30.14 1.94
N ILE A 5 -22.75 -29.92 2.30
CA ILE A 5 -23.81 -29.54 1.38
C ILE A 5 -23.70 -28.03 1.17
N PHE A 6 -23.20 -27.60 0.00
CA PHE A 6 -23.35 -26.23 -0.45
C PHE A 6 -24.80 -26.03 -0.90
N LEU A 7 -25.63 -25.37 -0.08
CA LEU A 7 -26.87 -24.80 -0.58
C LEU A 7 -26.50 -23.65 -1.53
N ALA A 8 -26.67 -23.87 -2.84
CA ALA A 8 -26.57 -22.81 -3.81
C ALA A 8 -27.72 -21.81 -3.56
N VAL A 9 -27.39 -20.65 -2.99
CA VAL A 9 -28.35 -19.55 -2.83
C VAL A 9 -28.64 -19.01 -4.23
N THR A 10 -29.84 -19.28 -4.74
CA THR A 10 -30.29 -18.80 -6.05
C THR A 10 -30.92 -17.42 -5.92
N GLY A 11 -30.85 -16.60 -6.98
CA GLY A 11 -31.47 -15.25 -7.00
C GLY A 11 -30.59 -14.12 -6.48
N ILE A 12 -29.33 -14.38 -6.12
CA ILE A 12 -28.34 -13.33 -5.85
C ILE A 12 -27.64 -12.96 -7.16
N SER A 13 -27.64 -11.68 -7.51
CA SER A 13 -26.80 -11.19 -8.61
C SER A 13 -25.35 -11.22 -8.16
N LEU A 14 -24.50 -11.98 -8.85
CA LEU A 14 -23.06 -11.93 -8.62
C LEU A 14 -22.57 -10.49 -8.83
N THR A 15 -21.75 -10.02 -7.89
CA THR A 15 -21.02 -8.77 -8.08
C THR A 15 -20.14 -8.93 -9.32
N ARG A 16 -20.09 -7.87 -10.12
CA ARG A 16 -19.26 -7.81 -11.31
C ARG A 16 -18.45 -6.54 -11.25
N TRP A 17 -17.30 -6.56 -11.91
CA TRP A 17 -16.54 -5.36 -12.16
C TRP A 17 -17.40 -4.36 -12.95
N ILE A 18 -17.49 -3.13 -12.45
CA ILE A 18 -18.22 -2.04 -13.10
C ILE A 18 -17.26 -0.86 -13.22
N ASP A 19 -16.85 -0.55 -14.44
CA ASP A 19 -16.10 0.65 -14.78
C ASP A 19 -16.90 1.48 -15.81
N PRO A 20 -17.16 2.77 -15.56
CA PRO A 20 -17.87 3.65 -16.50
C PRO A 20 -17.22 3.76 -17.88
N LEU A 21 -15.91 3.49 -17.98
CA LEU A 21 -15.14 3.52 -19.22
C LEU A 21 -14.99 2.12 -19.85
N GLY A 22 -15.62 1.09 -19.29
CA GLY A 22 -15.62 -0.27 -19.81
C GLY A 22 -14.27 -1.00 -19.70
N ARG A 23 -13.34 -0.54 -18.85
CA ARG A 23 -12.07 -1.20 -18.60
C ARG A 23 -12.29 -2.41 -17.69
N GLY A 24 -11.46 -3.44 -17.87
CA GLY A 24 -11.38 -4.57 -16.94
C GLY A 24 -10.29 -4.35 -15.88
N PRO A 25 -10.28 -5.19 -14.81
CA PRO A 25 -9.14 -5.27 -13.92
C PRO A 25 -7.89 -5.71 -14.71
N VAL A 26 -6.72 -5.23 -14.28
CA VAL A 26 -5.43 -5.58 -14.89
C VAL A 26 -4.83 -6.71 -14.07
N ASP A 27 -4.40 -7.78 -14.74
CA ASP A 27 -3.72 -8.90 -14.10
C ASP A 27 -2.26 -8.54 -13.73
N PHE A 28 -1.67 -9.29 -12.79
CA PHE A 28 -0.31 -9.07 -12.29
C PHE A 28 0.70 -9.05 -13.43
N LYS A 29 0.55 -9.97 -14.39
CA LYS A 29 1.45 -10.11 -15.53
C LYS A 29 1.45 -8.86 -16.41
N THR A 30 0.28 -8.31 -16.70
CA THR A 30 0.11 -7.09 -17.49
C THR A 30 0.65 -5.90 -16.71
N TRP A 31 0.33 -5.79 -15.42
CA TRP A 31 0.80 -4.70 -14.57
C TRP A 31 2.34 -4.68 -14.45
N SER A 32 2.96 -5.83 -14.15
CA SER A 32 4.42 -5.97 -13.99
C SER A 32 5.21 -5.83 -15.30
N SER A 33 4.53 -5.92 -16.45
CA SER A 33 5.16 -5.68 -17.75
C SER A 33 5.51 -4.20 -17.95
N VAL A 34 4.68 -3.29 -17.43
CA VAL A 34 4.80 -1.84 -17.58
C VAL A 34 5.38 -1.15 -16.33
N HIS A 35 5.11 -1.68 -15.14
CA HIS A 35 5.64 -1.14 -13.88
C HIS A 35 6.88 -1.92 -13.45
N LYS A 36 8.04 -1.26 -13.48
CA LYS A 36 9.31 -1.84 -13.05
C LYS A 36 9.69 -1.29 -11.68
N SER A 37 9.68 -2.17 -10.68
CA SER A 37 10.30 -1.91 -9.39
C SER A 37 11.77 -2.32 -9.41
N TYR A 38 12.61 -1.54 -8.74
CA TYR A 38 13.99 -1.85 -8.45
C TYR A 38 14.15 -1.96 -6.92
N ASN A 39 15.23 -2.56 -6.42
CA ASN A 39 15.47 -2.55 -4.98
C ASN A 39 16.20 -1.25 -4.59
N THR A 40 15.50 -0.12 -4.70
CA THR A 40 16.01 1.19 -4.31
C THR A 40 15.79 1.45 -2.84
N LYS A 41 16.62 2.32 -2.26
CA LYS A 41 16.55 2.67 -0.85
C LYS A 41 15.56 3.79 -0.61
N VAL A 42 14.87 3.70 0.52
CA VAL A 42 14.13 4.81 1.11
C VAL A 42 15.13 5.88 1.59
N THR A 43 14.83 7.15 1.33
CA THR A 43 15.61 8.30 1.77
C THR A 43 14.81 9.15 2.72
N THR A 44 15.26 9.25 3.97
CA THR A 44 14.65 10.12 4.97
C THR A 44 14.98 11.58 4.71
N ILE A 45 13.93 12.38 4.56
CA ILE A 45 14.01 13.82 4.34
C ILE A 45 13.99 14.56 5.67
N LEU A 46 13.10 14.16 6.57
CA LEU A 46 13.06 14.69 7.93
C LEU A 46 12.45 13.67 8.88
N THR A 47 12.85 13.79 10.14
CA THR A 47 12.20 13.12 11.27
C THR A 47 11.95 14.17 12.34
N THR A 48 10.74 14.19 12.86
CA THR A 48 10.41 15.02 14.02
C THR A 48 10.77 14.25 15.29
N ASN A 49 11.20 14.97 16.33
CA ASN A 49 11.74 14.36 17.57
C ASN A 49 10.74 14.41 18.74
N LYS A 50 9.48 14.76 18.47
CA LYS A 50 8.44 14.97 19.49
C LYS A 50 7.12 14.45 18.99
N GLY A 51 6.37 13.83 19.90
CA GLY A 51 5.03 13.32 19.65
C GLY A 51 4.83 11.95 20.28
N ARG A 52 3.60 11.46 20.24
CA ARG A 52 3.22 10.07 20.55
C ARG A 52 3.18 9.32 19.23
N GLY A 53 3.72 8.11 19.18
CA GLY A 53 3.63 7.25 18.00
C GLY A 53 4.31 7.79 16.75
N LEU A 54 4.96 6.92 16.00
CA LEU A 54 5.56 7.31 14.73
C LEU A 54 4.56 7.10 13.59
N VAL A 55 4.31 8.14 12.80
CA VAL A 55 3.65 8.07 11.51
C VAL A 55 4.69 8.29 10.43
N ASP A 56 4.89 7.31 9.56
CA ASP A 56 5.79 7.43 8.41
C ASP A 56 5.01 7.90 7.18
N VAL A 57 5.41 9.03 6.59
CA VAL A 57 4.84 9.55 5.35
C VAL A 57 5.83 9.24 4.24
N VAL A 58 5.50 8.25 3.41
CA VAL A 58 6.37 7.81 2.31
C VAL A 58 5.83 8.35 0.99
N VAL A 59 6.61 9.23 0.35
CA VAL A 59 6.21 9.92 -0.89
C VAL A 59 7.02 9.41 -2.07
N ASN A 60 6.34 9.15 -3.19
CA ASN A 60 7.02 8.89 -4.46
C ASN A 60 7.90 10.11 -4.84
N GLY A 61 9.21 9.86 -4.99
CA GLY A 61 10.22 10.88 -5.25
C GLY A 61 10.05 11.59 -6.59
N GLY A 62 9.39 10.95 -7.57
CA GLY A 62 9.08 11.53 -8.87
C GLY A 62 8.07 12.68 -8.80
N ILE A 63 7.21 12.71 -7.78
CA ILE A 63 6.22 13.78 -7.58
C ILE A 63 6.53 14.69 -6.38
N TYR A 64 7.42 14.26 -5.47
CA TYR A 64 7.68 14.96 -4.20
C TYR A 64 7.97 16.46 -4.37
N ILE A 65 8.80 16.83 -5.35
CA ILE A 65 9.16 18.24 -5.58
C ILE A 65 7.94 19.09 -5.96
N GLU A 66 6.98 18.52 -6.68
CA GLU A 66 5.78 19.23 -7.16
C GLU A 66 4.74 19.43 -6.06
N ILE A 67 4.72 18.54 -5.05
CA ILE A 67 3.74 18.55 -3.95
C ILE A 67 4.36 18.87 -2.58
N LYS A 68 5.60 19.39 -2.56
CA LYS A 68 6.37 19.56 -1.33
C LYS A 68 5.66 20.45 -0.31
N ASP A 69 4.98 21.49 -0.76
CA ASP A 69 4.30 22.45 0.11
C ASP A 69 3.04 21.84 0.74
N GLU A 70 2.30 21.02 0.00
CA GLU A 70 1.19 20.19 0.49
C GLU A 70 1.67 19.21 1.55
N ILE A 71 2.75 18.47 1.26
CA ILE A 71 3.32 17.51 2.21
C ILE A 71 3.82 18.21 3.47
N THR A 72 4.44 19.38 3.33
CA THR A 72 4.94 20.14 4.50
C THR A 72 3.79 20.60 5.40
N ARG A 73 2.67 21.07 4.81
CA ARG A 73 1.47 21.40 5.58
C ARG A 73 0.88 20.17 6.26
N PHE A 74 0.77 19.06 5.54
CA PHE A 74 0.25 17.82 6.07
C PHE A 74 1.06 17.29 7.26
N ILE A 75 2.39 17.36 7.19
CA ILE A 75 3.28 17.02 8.31
C ILE A 75 3.05 17.97 9.49
N SER A 76 2.89 19.27 9.23
CA SER A 76 2.56 20.25 10.28
C SER A 76 1.26 19.88 10.99
N ASP A 77 0.24 19.45 10.25
CA ASP A 77 -1.05 19.07 10.83
C ASP A 77 -0.90 17.82 11.72
N LEU A 78 -0.25 16.76 11.24
CA LEU A 78 0.03 15.55 12.03
C LEU A 78 0.82 15.85 13.32
N THR A 79 1.84 16.69 13.23
CA THR A 79 2.61 17.09 14.42
C THR A 79 1.79 17.93 15.39
N SER A 80 0.84 18.74 14.90
CA SER A 80 -0.08 19.51 15.73
C SER A 80 -1.11 18.63 16.45
N GLU A 81 -1.49 17.50 15.86
CA GLU A 81 -2.28 16.43 16.50
C GLU A 81 -1.46 15.60 17.51
N GLY A 82 -0.17 15.88 17.61
CA GLY A 82 0.74 15.33 18.61
C GLY A 82 1.49 14.08 18.15
N TYR A 83 1.50 13.74 16.87
CA TYR A 83 2.25 12.60 16.35
C TYR A 83 3.73 12.91 16.13
N GLN A 84 4.58 11.90 16.32
CA GLN A 84 5.90 11.91 15.73
C GLN A 84 5.76 11.55 14.25
N VAL A 85 6.35 12.34 13.37
CA VAL A 85 6.30 12.14 11.92
C VAL A 85 7.70 11.93 11.35
N GLN A 86 7.85 10.95 10.47
CA GLN A 86 8.97 10.78 9.54
C GLN A 86 8.47 11.04 8.12
N LEU A 87 9.24 11.78 7.33
CA LEU A 87 9.00 11.94 5.90
C LEU A 87 10.10 11.23 5.15
N ASP A 88 9.69 10.26 4.37
CA ASP A 88 10.54 9.46 3.54
C ASP A 88 10.19 9.66 2.06
N THR A 89 11.19 9.55 1.22
CA THR A 89 11.01 9.53 -0.25
C THR A 89 11.59 8.27 -0.83
N THR A 90 10.94 7.75 -1.87
CA THR A 90 11.39 6.56 -2.58
C THR A 90 11.07 6.63 -4.05
N THR A 91 11.85 5.96 -4.89
CA THR A 91 11.59 5.87 -6.34
C THR A 91 11.87 4.46 -6.79
N ASN A 92 10.88 3.79 -7.39
CA ASN A 92 10.99 2.41 -7.86
C ASN A 92 11.44 1.42 -6.76
N ILE A 93 10.87 1.45 -5.56
CA ILE A 93 11.13 0.43 -4.52
C ILE A 93 10.29 -0.83 -4.77
N THR A 94 10.67 -1.98 -4.19
CA THR A 94 9.84 -3.21 -4.21
C THR A 94 8.89 -3.26 -3.02
N ALA A 95 7.77 -4.00 -3.14
CA ALA A 95 6.83 -4.16 -2.02
C ALA A 95 7.51 -4.78 -0.77
N PRO A 96 8.32 -5.86 -0.88
CA PRO A 96 9.04 -6.39 0.28
C PRO A 96 9.99 -5.38 0.91
N ALA A 97 10.74 -4.61 0.11
CA ALA A 97 11.68 -3.62 0.65
C ALA A 97 10.95 -2.46 1.36
N LEU A 98 9.79 -2.04 0.87
CA LEU A 98 8.96 -1.05 1.56
C LEU A 98 8.42 -1.62 2.88
N ARG A 99 7.94 -2.87 2.88
CA ARG A 99 7.47 -3.54 4.10
C ARG A 99 8.59 -3.69 5.13
N ASP A 100 9.78 -4.11 4.71
CA ASP A 100 10.95 -4.24 5.58
C ASP A 100 11.37 -2.89 6.16
N HIS A 101 11.30 -1.82 5.36
CA HIS A 101 11.53 -0.45 5.83
C HIS A 101 10.54 -0.07 6.93
N LEU A 102 9.24 -0.24 6.70
CA LEU A 102 8.21 0.05 7.69
C LEU A 102 8.40 -0.78 8.97
N GLY A 103 8.67 -2.08 8.84
CA GLY A 103 8.95 -2.97 9.98
C GLY A 103 10.22 -2.62 10.76
N SER A 104 11.14 -1.86 10.17
CA SER A 104 12.36 -1.41 10.84
C SER A 104 12.15 -0.17 11.73
N LEU A 105 11.01 0.52 11.59
CA LEU A 105 10.73 1.78 12.29
C LEU A 105 10.19 1.51 13.71
N PRO A 106 10.95 1.88 14.77
CA PRO A 106 10.51 1.64 16.13
C PRO A 106 9.32 2.55 16.49
N GLY A 107 8.27 1.96 17.07
CA GLY A 107 7.09 2.71 17.51
C GLY A 107 6.21 3.22 16.38
N LEU A 108 6.32 2.64 15.18
CA LEU A 108 5.42 2.91 14.06
C LEU A 108 3.97 2.59 14.45
N GLU A 109 3.12 3.60 14.41
CA GLU A 109 1.66 3.49 14.59
C GLU A 109 0.91 3.49 13.26
N GLY A 110 1.52 3.98 12.19
CA GLY A 110 0.91 3.96 10.86
C GLY A 110 1.83 4.50 9.77
N ALA A 111 1.47 4.21 8.53
CA ALA A 111 2.17 4.70 7.35
C ALA A 111 1.18 5.35 6.37
N ILE A 112 1.62 6.38 5.68
CA ILE A 112 0.86 7.11 4.66
C ILE A 112 1.66 7.06 3.37
N LEU A 113 1.13 6.35 2.38
CA LEU A 113 1.78 6.10 1.10
C LEU A 113 1.23 7.08 0.07
N VAL A 114 2.09 7.93 -0.51
CA VAL A 114 1.67 9.02 -1.41
C VAL A 114 2.29 8.88 -2.79
N GLY A 115 1.42 8.82 -3.80
CA GLY A 115 1.79 8.66 -5.21
C GLY A 115 1.81 7.19 -5.63
N GLU A 116 2.50 6.92 -6.74
CA GLU A 116 2.64 5.56 -7.24
C GLU A 116 3.64 4.78 -6.37
N MET A 117 3.14 3.79 -5.63
CA MET A 117 3.90 2.99 -4.69
C MET A 117 3.91 1.53 -5.17
N PRO A 118 4.89 0.71 -4.73
CA PRO A 118 4.88 -0.69 -5.11
C PRO A 118 3.59 -1.37 -4.64
N LEU A 119 3.04 -2.25 -5.46
CA LEU A 119 1.88 -3.04 -5.11
C LEU A 119 2.31 -4.45 -4.69
N ALA A 120 1.74 -4.95 -3.61
CA ALA A 120 1.71 -6.38 -3.34
C ALA A 120 0.49 -6.99 -4.03
N TRP A 121 0.62 -8.22 -4.50
CA TRP A 121 -0.45 -8.96 -5.17
C TRP A 121 -0.89 -10.11 -4.29
N PHE A 122 -2.19 -10.16 -4.02
CA PHE A 122 -2.84 -11.33 -3.47
C PHE A 122 -3.05 -12.34 -4.60
N GLU A 123 -2.84 -13.62 -4.31
CA GLU A 123 -3.04 -14.74 -5.21
C GLU A 123 -3.62 -15.91 -4.41
N ASP A 124 -4.78 -16.43 -4.82
CA ASP A 124 -5.45 -17.55 -4.14
C ASP A 124 -6.31 -18.38 -5.12
N ASP A 125 -6.53 -19.65 -4.80
CA ASP A 125 -7.40 -20.57 -5.53
C ASP A 125 -8.53 -21.18 -4.66
N GLU A 126 -8.65 -20.79 -3.39
CA GLU A 126 -9.58 -21.38 -2.41
C GLU A 126 -11.07 -21.16 -2.70
N PHE A 127 -11.45 -20.16 -3.51
CA PHE A 127 -12.85 -19.83 -3.80
C PHE A 127 -13.42 -20.45 -5.09
N GLY A 128 -12.75 -21.49 -5.62
CA GLY A 128 -13.23 -22.24 -6.79
C GLY A 128 -12.82 -21.64 -8.14
N SER A 129 -12.05 -20.55 -8.12
CA SER A 129 -11.33 -19.98 -9.26
C SER A 129 -10.08 -19.25 -8.78
N TRP A 130 -9.09 -19.14 -9.65
CA TRP A 130 -7.91 -18.30 -9.41
C TRP A 130 -8.33 -16.83 -9.27
N GLU A 131 -7.95 -16.20 -8.16
CA GLU A 131 -8.15 -14.78 -7.89
C GLU A 131 -6.81 -14.09 -7.69
N GLU A 132 -6.65 -12.94 -8.34
CA GLU A 132 -5.50 -12.07 -8.13
C GLU A 132 -5.91 -10.60 -8.13
N PHE A 133 -5.38 -9.83 -7.18
CA PHE A 133 -5.63 -8.40 -7.07
C PHE A 133 -4.57 -7.70 -6.20
N PRO A 134 -4.32 -6.40 -6.42
CA PRO A 134 -3.40 -5.65 -5.56
C PRO A 134 -3.99 -5.46 -4.16
N ILE A 135 -3.12 -5.54 -3.14
CA ILE A 135 -3.55 -5.44 -1.74
C ILE A 135 -2.57 -4.62 -0.89
N ASP A 136 -3.07 -3.55 -0.28
CA ASP A 136 -2.27 -2.70 0.62
C ASP A 136 -2.09 -3.30 2.01
N LEU A 137 -2.94 -4.28 2.39
CA LEU A 137 -2.87 -4.98 3.68
C LEU A 137 -1.49 -5.60 3.94
N TYR A 138 -0.78 -5.98 2.87
CA TYR A 138 0.60 -6.47 2.94
C TYR A 138 1.57 -5.51 3.66
N PHE A 139 1.31 -4.20 3.60
CA PHE A 139 2.12 -3.17 4.27
C PHE A 139 1.68 -2.89 5.71
N ALA A 140 0.51 -3.38 6.13
CA ALA A 140 -0.01 -3.20 7.47
C ALA A 140 0.38 -4.36 8.40
N ASP A 141 0.49 -5.57 7.86
CA ASP A 141 1.05 -6.72 8.55
C ASP A 141 2.58 -6.64 8.45
N LEU A 142 3.26 -6.35 9.57
CA LEU A 142 4.72 -6.18 9.62
C LEU A 142 5.45 -7.31 10.36
N ASP A 143 4.74 -8.10 11.16
CA ASP A 143 5.31 -9.10 12.07
C ASP A 143 5.00 -10.56 11.70
N GLY A 144 4.04 -10.83 10.80
CA GLY A 144 3.78 -12.15 10.21
C GLY A 144 2.94 -13.09 11.08
#